data_AF-A0A834IGN9-F1
#
_entry.id   AF-A0A834IGN9-F1
#
_cell.length_a   1.000
_cell.length_b   1.000
_cell.length_c   1.000
_cell.angle_alpha   90.00
_cell.angle_beta   90.00
_cell.angle_gamma   90.00
#
_symmetry.space_group_name_H-M   'P 1'
#
loop_
_entity.id
_entity.type
_entity.pdbx_description
1 polymer ?
#
loop_
_entity_poly.entity_id
_entity_poly.type
_entity_poly.pdbx_seq_one_letter_code
_entity_poly.pdbx_strand_id
1 'polypeptide(L)'
;MTSVLSDQFKRLNLQTKTVGAERIKKAKERNEDVAILSLDLPGDNKDFKCCLGKDCLFGDASSLPLGTKKMEYKTRQWHEKCFCCCVCKVPIGTQSFIPREQEIYCAKCYEDKYATRCIKCNKVITSGGVTYKNEPWHRECFTCTNCQKSLAGERFTSRDEKPYCAECFGELFAKRCFACNRPITGIGGTKFISFEDRHWHNDCFFCASCRTSLVGRGFITDQDDIICPECAKQKLM
;
A
#
# COMPACT_ATOMS: atom_id res chain seq x y z
N MET A 1 23.50 7.12 -12.04
CA MET A 1 22.36 7.13 -11.11
C MET A 1 21.09 7.47 -11.89
N THR A 2 20.52 6.44 -12.50
CA THR A 2 19.35 6.54 -13.40
C THR A 2 18.08 6.66 -12.56
N SER A 3 17.45 7.83 -12.63
CA SER A 3 16.25 8.17 -11.87
C SER A 3 15.11 7.19 -12.14
N VAL A 4 14.61 6.60 -11.06
CA VAL A 4 13.46 5.68 -10.92
C VAL A 4 12.16 6.18 -11.59
N LEU A 5 12.14 7.43 -12.06
CA LEU A 5 11.07 8.06 -12.83
C LEU A 5 10.79 7.39 -14.18
N SER A 6 11.75 6.71 -14.82
CA SER A 6 11.53 6.13 -16.17
C SER A 6 10.71 4.84 -16.20
N ASP A 7 10.69 4.08 -15.10
CA ASP A 7 10.02 2.77 -15.08
C ASP A 7 8.57 2.81 -14.58
N GLN A 8 8.14 3.90 -13.92
CA GLN A 8 6.74 4.08 -13.51
C GLN A 8 5.83 4.52 -14.67
N PHE A 9 6.37 5.17 -15.70
CA PHE A 9 5.63 5.52 -16.92
C PHE A 9 5.26 4.30 -17.80
N LYS A 10 5.86 3.13 -17.57
CA LYS A 10 5.56 1.90 -18.36
C LYS A 10 4.30 1.16 -17.91
N ARG A 11 3.75 1.44 -16.71
CA ARG A 11 2.59 0.72 -16.17
C ARG A 11 1.25 1.44 -16.34
N LEU A 12 1.28 2.72 -16.76
CA LEU A 12 0.09 3.50 -17.12
C LEU A 12 0.02 3.83 -18.62
N ASN A 13 0.96 3.33 -19.43
CA ASN A 13 1.03 3.54 -20.88
C ASN A 13 0.84 5.01 -21.32
N LEU A 14 1.27 5.98 -20.50
CA LEU A 14 1.18 7.41 -20.80
C LEU A 14 2.58 7.93 -21.14
N GLN A 15 3.08 7.62 -22.33
CA GLN A 15 4.30 8.27 -22.83
C GLN A 15 3.93 9.59 -23.50
N THR A 16 4.22 10.73 -22.87
CA THR A 16 4.21 11.99 -23.63
C THR A 16 5.47 12.16 -24.42
N LYS A 17 5.28 12.24 -25.74
CA LYS A 17 6.30 12.69 -26.68
C LYS A 17 5.57 13.55 -27.69
N THR A 18 6.05 14.75 -27.94
CA THR A 18 5.69 15.55 -29.11
C THR A 18 5.94 14.71 -30.36
N VAL A 19 4.94 14.57 -31.24
CA VAL A 19 5.01 13.56 -32.31
C VAL A 19 4.54 14.07 -33.66
N GLY A 20 5.46 14.02 -34.63
CA GLY A 20 5.12 14.06 -36.05
C GLY A 20 4.21 12.89 -36.46
N ALA A 21 3.65 13.00 -37.67
CA ALA A 21 2.53 12.21 -38.18
C ALA A 21 2.65 10.68 -37.99
N GLU A 22 3.85 10.10 -38.13
CA GLU A 22 4.07 8.64 -38.00
C GLU A 22 3.79 8.08 -36.61
N ARG A 23 4.02 8.86 -35.55
CA ARG A 23 3.84 8.39 -34.18
C ARG A 23 2.42 8.60 -33.66
N ILE A 24 1.67 9.57 -34.21
CA ILE A 24 0.21 9.68 -33.99
C ILE A 24 -0.47 8.40 -34.48
N LYS A 25 -0.03 7.86 -35.62
CA LYS A 25 -0.54 6.58 -36.17
C LYS A 25 -0.30 5.41 -35.19
N LYS A 26 0.91 5.29 -34.64
CA LYS A 26 1.25 4.24 -33.66
C LYS A 26 0.54 4.40 -32.30
N ALA A 27 0.30 5.63 -31.85
CA ALA A 27 -0.43 5.87 -30.60
C ALA A 27 -1.92 5.53 -30.74
N LYS A 28 -2.52 5.85 -31.90
CA LYS A 28 -3.88 5.38 -32.25
C LYS A 28 -3.97 3.85 -32.29
N GLU A 29 -2.94 3.17 -32.83
CA GLU A 29 -2.86 1.70 -32.83
C GLU A 29 -2.78 1.09 -31.42
N ARG A 30 -2.25 1.84 -30.43
CA ARG A 30 -2.11 1.40 -29.03
C ARG A 30 -3.20 1.92 -28.08
N ASN A 31 -4.19 2.63 -28.63
CA ASN A 31 -5.29 3.23 -27.87
C ASN A 31 -4.81 4.17 -26.75
N GLU A 32 -3.73 4.93 -27.01
CA GLU A 32 -3.16 5.91 -26.08
C GLU A 32 -3.76 7.30 -26.33
N ASP A 33 -4.12 8.03 -25.28
CA ASP A 33 -4.62 9.42 -25.38
C ASP A 33 -3.47 10.38 -25.69
N VAL A 34 -3.55 11.08 -26.84
CA VAL A 34 -2.51 12.01 -27.30
C VAL A 34 -3.14 13.36 -27.63
N ALA A 35 -2.55 14.43 -27.10
CA ALA A 35 -2.84 15.78 -27.53
C ALA A 35 -1.89 16.18 -28.67
N ILE A 36 -2.44 16.77 -29.73
CA ILE A 36 -1.70 17.18 -30.93
C ILE A 36 -1.36 18.66 -30.78
N LEU A 37 -0.07 18.97 -30.88
CA LEU A 37 0.43 20.34 -30.97
C LEU A 37 0.63 20.70 -32.44
N SER A 38 -0.14 21.66 -32.94
CA SER A 38 -0.06 22.14 -34.32
C SER A 38 0.27 23.63 -34.37
N LEU A 39 0.87 24.06 -35.47
CA LEU A 39 1.13 25.47 -35.79
C LEU A 39 0.09 25.90 -36.83
N ASP A 40 -0.52 27.06 -36.63
CA ASP A 40 -1.43 27.62 -37.62
C ASP A 40 -0.66 28.11 -38.86
N LEU A 41 -1.03 27.59 -40.02
CA LEU A 41 -0.51 28.03 -41.32
C LEU A 41 -1.28 29.27 -41.82
N PRO A 42 -0.65 30.16 -42.61
CA PRO A 42 -1.34 31.33 -43.15
C PRO A 42 -2.51 30.91 -44.06
N GLY A 43 -3.74 31.22 -43.67
CA GLY A 43 -4.96 30.96 -44.46
C GLY A 43 -5.99 30.02 -43.82
N ASP A 44 -5.68 29.35 -42.71
CA ASP A 44 -6.52 28.30 -42.09
C ASP A 44 -7.52 28.82 -41.02
N ASN A 45 -7.58 30.14 -40.82
CA ASN A 45 -8.18 30.73 -39.62
C ASN A 45 -9.65 31.15 -39.84
N LYS A 46 -10.61 30.23 -39.68
CA LYS A 46 -12.02 30.60 -39.48
C LYS A 46 -12.79 29.92 -38.34
N ASP A 47 -12.33 28.81 -37.76
CA ASP A 47 -13.13 28.08 -36.74
C ASP A 47 -12.35 27.63 -35.49
N PHE A 48 -11.20 28.23 -35.15
CA PHE A 48 -10.58 27.91 -33.87
C PHE A 48 -11.38 28.54 -32.71
N LYS A 49 -11.93 27.67 -31.85
CA LYS A 49 -12.61 28.08 -30.62
C LYS A 49 -11.97 27.37 -29.44
N CYS A 50 -11.34 28.15 -28.57
CA CYS A 50 -10.76 27.61 -27.35
C CYS A 50 -11.88 27.00 -26.48
N CYS A 51 -11.68 25.79 -25.98
CA CYS A 51 -12.63 25.11 -25.09
C CYS A 51 -12.86 25.87 -23.77
N LEU A 52 -11.96 26.78 -23.37
CA LEU A 52 -12.17 27.68 -22.23
C LEU A 52 -13.13 28.84 -22.55
N GLY A 53 -13.45 29.08 -23.83
CA GLY A 53 -14.39 30.13 -24.25
C GLY A 53 -14.04 31.49 -23.66
N LYS A 54 -14.96 32.06 -22.88
CA LYS A 54 -14.81 33.38 -22.23
C LYS A 54 -13.77 33.41 -21.10
N ASP A 55 -13.42 32.25 -20.53
CA ASP A 55 -12.39 32.14 -19.50
C ASP A 55 -10.97 32.07 -20.08
N CYS A 56 -10.86 32.13 -21.41
CA CYS A 56 -9.58 32.17 -22.10
C CYS A 56 -8.94 33.57 -22.00
N LEU A 57 -7.77 33.65 -21.35
CA LEU A 57 -6.99 34.89 -21.26
C LEU A 57 -6.45 35.38 -22.61
N PHE A 58 -6.41 34.51 -23.63
CA PHE A 58 -5.90 34.83 -24.97
C PHE A 58 -7.02 35.16 -25.97
N GLY A 59 -8.31 35.09 -25.59
CA GLY A 59 -9.42 35.43 -26.49
C GLY A 59 -9.65 34.43 -27.64
N ASP A 60 -10.33 34.89 -28.70
CA ASP A 60 -10.63 34.13 -29.92
C ASP A 60 -9.45 34.11 -30.91
N ALA A 61 -9.49 33.17 -31.86
CA ALA A 61 -8.45 32.91 -32.87
C ALA A 61 -7.94 34.13 -33.64
N SER A 62 -8.75 35.20 -33.70
CA SER A 62 -8.46 36.46 -34.39
C SER A 62 -7.38 37.30 -33.70
N SER A 63 -7.07 37.01 -32.43
CA SER A 63 -6.12 37.78 -31.61
C SER A 63 -4.76 37.12 -31.43
N LEU A 64 -4.58 35.93 -32.01
CA LEU A 64 -3.34 35.17 -31.95
C LEU A 64 -2.34 35.66 -33.01
N PRO A 65 -1.08 35.97 -32.63
CA PRO A 65 -0.02 36.24 -33.59
C PRO A 65 0.17 35.07 -34.59
N LEU A 66 0.45 35.39 -35.86
CA LEU A 66 0.80 34.38 -36.87
C LEU A 66 1.91 33.44 -36.36
N GLY A 67 1.69 32.14 -36.45
CA GLY A 67 2.61 31.11 -35.96
C GLY A 67 2.41 30.69 -34.49
N THR A 68 1.26 31.01 -33.89
CA THR A 68 0.91 30.49 -32.56
C THR A 68 0.69 28.98 -32.56
N LYS A 69 1.13 28.35 -31.48
CA LYS A 69 0.97 26.93 -31.23
C LYS A 69 -0.39 26.64 -30.60
N LYS A 70 -1.15 25.70 -31.16
CA LYS A 70 -2.43 25.24 -30.64
C LYS A 70 -2.37 23.77 -30.23
N MET A 71 -3.15 23.42 -29.21
CA MET A 71 -3.29 22.08 -28.66
C MET A 71 -4.67 21.53 -29.03
N GLU A 72 -4.72 20.31 -29.56
CA GLU A 72 -5.96 19.62 -29.91
C GLU A 72 -6.05 18.26 -29.21
N TYR A 73 -7.20 17.96 -28.60
CA TYR A 73 -7.46 16.68 -27.95
C TYR A 73 -8.96 16.37 -27.96
N LYS A 74 -9.36 15.15 -28.40
CA LYS A 74 -10.76 14.68 -28.49
C LYS A 74 -11.72 15.75 -29.04
N THR A 75 -11.40 16.29 -30.23
CA THR A 75 -12.14 17.33 -30.98
C THR A 75 -12.26 18.70 -30.33
N ARG A 76 -11.63 18.91 -29.17
CA ARG A 76 -11.54 20.21 -28.50
C ARG A 76 -10.17 20.83 -28.78
N GLN A 77 -10.17 22.16 -28.84
CA GLN A 77 -8.99 22.95 -29.14
C GLN A 77 -8.68 23.90 -27.97
N TRP A 78 -7.40 24.08 -27.67
CA TRP A 78 -6.89 24.98 -26.64
C TRP A 78 -5.67 25.73 -27.18
N HIS A 79 -5.42 26.92 -26.65
CA HIS A 79 -4.09 27.51 -26.77
C HIS A 79 -3.06 26.67 -26.01
N GLU A 80 -1.80 26.67 -26.44
CA GLU A 80 -0.70 26.04 -25.71
C GLU A 80 -0.68 26.43 -24.22
N LYS A 81 -0.95 27.69 -23.91
CA LYS A 81 -1.03 28.23 -22.54
C LYS A 81 -2.38 28.03 -21.85
N CYS A 82 -3.42 27.64 -22.58
CA CYS A 82 -4.75 27.34 -22.03
C CYS A 82 -4.94 25.85 -21.72
N PHE A 83 -4.07 24.99 -22.25
CA PHE A 83 -4.05 23.57 -21.95
C PHE A 83 -3.44 23.34 -20.56
N CYS A 84 -4.22 23.63 -19.53
CA CYS A 84 -3.78 23.65 -18.14
C CYS A 84 -4.40 22.52 -17.30
N CYS A 85 -3.71 22.15 -16.21
CA CYS A 85 -4.28 21.28 -15.20
C CYS A 85 -5.46 21.97 -14.49
N CYS A 86 -6.57 21.26 -14.27
CA CYS A 86 -7.74 21.80 -13.58
C CYS A 86 -7.47 22.20 -12.12
N VAL A 87 -6.50 21.55 -11.46
CA VAL A 87 -6.13 21.77 -10.05
C VAL A 87 -5.14 22.92 -9.89
N CYS A 88 -3.94 22.82 -10.48
CA CYS A 88 -2.89 23.82 -10.29
C CYS A 88 -2.91 24.98 -11.29
N LYS A 89 -3.77 24.92 -12.32
CA LYS A 89 -3.89 25.89 -13.41
C LYS A 89 -2.59 26.14 -14.21
N VAL A 90 -1.57 25.32 -13.99
CA VAL A 90 -0.30 25.40 -14.74
C VAL A 90 -0.49 24.81 -16.15
N PRO A 91 0.03 25.47 -17.20
CA PRO A 91 0.02 24.94 -18.56
C PRO A 91 0.82 23.65 -18.64
N ILE A 92 0.18 22.58 -19.09
CA ILE A 92 0.82 21.28 -19.30
C ILE A 92 1.61 21.29 -20.62
N GLY A 93 1.07 21.96 -21.66
CA GLY A 93 1.69 22.02 -22.98
C GLY A 93 1.98 20.63 -23.53
N THR A 94 3.25 20.30 -23.73
CA THR A 94 3.72 19.01 -24.27
C THR A 94 3.99 17.94 -23.21
N GLN A 95 3.76 18.25 -21.93
CA GLN A 95 3.99 17.34 -20.81
C GLN A 95 2.85 16.31 -20.66
N SER A 96 3.11 15.26 -19.84
CA SER A 96 2.11 14.24 -19.49
C SER A 96 0.89 14.81 -18.80
N PHE A 97 -0.27 14.48 -19.37
CA PHE A 97 -1.58 14.76 -18.79
C PHE A 97 -2.38 13.48 -18.62
N ILE A 98 -3.31 13.54 -17.66
CA ILE A 98 -4.24 12.45 -17.37
C ILE A 98 -5.65 13.02 -17.57
N PRO A 99 -6.33 12.63 -18.66
CA PRO A 99 -7.70 13.06 -18.91
C PRO A 99 -8.66 12.24 -18.07
N ARG A 100 -9.56 12.89 -17.32
CA ARG A 100 -10.64 12.24 -16.57
C ARG A 100 -11.95 12.97 -16.87
N GLU A 101 -12.85 12.28 -17.56
CA GLU A 101 -14.11 12.85 -18.06
C GLU A 101 -13.87 14.07 -18.95
N GLN A 102 -14.20 15.28 -18.48
CA GLN A 102 -13.96 16.55 -19.19
C GLN A 102 -12.82 17.38 -18.58
N GLU A 103 -12.15 16.88 -17.55
CA GLU A 103 -11.08 17.59 -16.85
C GLU A 103 -9.71 17.00 -17.19
N ILE A 104 -8.70 17.86 -17.19
CA ILE A 104 -7.32 17.51 -17.51
C ILE A 104 -6.47 17.72 -16.26
N TYR A 105 -5.79 16.67 -15.82
CA TYR A 105 -4.90 16.70 -14.66
C TYR A 105 -3.45 16.59 -15.12
N CYS A 106 -2.52 17.29 -14.46
CA CYS A 106 -1.10 16.96 -14.58
C CYS A 106 -0.79 15.72 -13.74
N ALA A 107 0.28 15.00 -14.08
CA ALA A 107 0.69 13.79 -13.36
C ALA A 107 0.74 13.98 -11.83
N LYS A 108 1.37 15.07 -11.38
CA LYS A 108 1.52 15.40 -9.96
C LYS A 108 0.19 15.61 -9.26
N CYS A 109 -0.70 16.44 -9.81
CA CYS A 109 -2.00 16.73 -9.19
C CYS A 109 -2.94 15.52 -9.22
N TYR A 110 -2.86 14.68 -10.26
CA TYR A 110 -3.62 13.44 -10.31
C TYR A 110 -3.17 12.46 -9.22
N GLU A 111 -1.85 12.23 -9.11
CA GLU A 111 -1.29 11.41 -8.03
C GLU A 111 -1.65 11.98 -6.66
N ASP A 112 -1.55 13.30 -6.48
CA ASP A 112 -1.82 13.88 -5.18
C ASP A 112 -3.28 13.70 -4.73
N LYS A 113 -4.23 13.73 -5.67
CA LYS A 113 -5.68 13.66 -5.42
C LYS A 113 -6.21 12.22 -5.35
N TYR A 114 -5.63 11.30 -6.11
CA TYR A 114 -6.17 9.94 -6.29
C TYR A 114 -5.25 8.83 -5.81
N ALA A 115 -3.99 9.11 -5.48
CA ALA A 115 -3.09 8.05 -5.10
C ALA A 115 -3.31 7.62 -3.64
N THR A 116 -3.30 6.30 -3.44
CA THR A 116 -3.38 5.67 -2.13
C THR A 116 -2.11 5.98 -1.33
N ARG A 117 -2.25 6.57 -0.14
CA ARG A 117 -1.12 6.97 0.71
C ARG A 117 -1.00 6.07 1.93
N CYS A 118 0.23 5.72 2.29
CA CYS A 118 0.46 4.93 3.50
C CYS A 118 0.16 5.73 4.76
N ILE A 119 -0.61 5.14 5.68
CA ILE A 119 -0.93 5.78 6.97
C ILE A 119 0.31 6.06 7.83
N LYS A 120 1.34 5.21 7.78
CA LYS A 120 2.57 5.40 8.58
C LYS A 120 3.42 6.58 8.13
N CYS A 121 3.62 6.72 6.82
CA CYS A 121 4.63 7.63 6.28
C CYS A 121 4.05 8.75 5.39
N ASN A 122 2.74 8.74 5.14
CA ASN A 122 2.00 9.68 4.28
C ASN A 122 2.50 9.76 2.82
N LYS A 123 3.39 8.85 2.39
CA LYS A 123 3.86 8.77 1.01
C LYS A 123 2.92 7.91 0.17
N VAL A 124 2.90 8.21 -1.13
CA VAL A 124 2.13 7.46 -2.12
C VAL A 124 2.62 6.02 -2.21
N ILE A 125 1.69 5.06 -2.24
CA ILE A 125 1.94 3.64 -2.48
C ILE A 125 1.83 3.41 -3.99
N THR A 126 2.97 3.39 -4.67
CA THR A 126 3.02 3.29 -6.15
C THR A 126 2.81 1.86 -6.66
N SER A 127 3.24 0.84 -5.93
CA SER A 127 2.89 -0.56 -6.21
C SER A 127 3.23 -1.47 -5.02
N GLY A 128 2.47 -2.55 -4.84
CA GLY A 128 2.80 -3.56 -3.84
C GLY A 128 2.56 -3.11 -2.40
N GLY A 129 1.46 -2.41 -2.13
CA GLY A 129 1.01 -2.13 -0.76
C GLY A 129 0.39 -3.35 -0.08
N VAL A 130 0.11 -3.20 1.22
CA VAL A 130 -0.76 -4.10 1.99
C VAL A 130 -1.90 -3.29 2.57
N THR A 131 -3.06 -3.90 2.69
CA THR A 131 -4.22 -3.29 3.34
C THR A 131 -4.45 -3.98 4.66
N TYR A 132 -4.43 -3.22 5.75
CA TYR A 132 -4.67 -3.69 7.10
C TYR A 132 -5.76 -2.84 7.73
N LYS A 133 -6.84 -3.46 8.26
CA LYS A 133 -8.01 -2.75 8.79
C LYS A 133 -8.61 -1.69 7.83
N ASN A 134 -8.68 -2.00 6.53
CA ASN A 134 -9.09 -1.06 5.47
C ASN A 134 -8.17 0.16 5.29
N GLU A 135 -7.04 0.20 5.98
CA GLU A 135 -6.03 1.23 5.80
C GLU A 135 -4.90 0.71 4.90
N PRO A 136 -4.40 1.54 3.98
CA PRO A 136 -3.30 1.15 3.10
C PRO A 136 -1.93 1.46 3.73
N TRP A 137 -1.00 0.52 3.56
CA TRP A 137 0.36 0.59 4.09
C TRP A 137 1.39 0.16 3.03
N HIS A 138 2.59 0.74 3.06
CA HIS A 138 3.72 0.11 2.36
C HIS A 138 4.09 -1.20 3.05
N ARG A 139 4.56 -2.20 2.29
CA ARG A 139 5.10 -3.45 2.86
C ARG A 139 6.20 -3.19 3.88
N GLU A 140 7.09 -2.25 3.58
CA GLU A 140 8.20 -1.83 4.45
C GLU A 140 7.74 -1.00 5.66
N CYS A 141 6.58 -0.35 5.57
CA CYS A 141 6.00 0.38 6.69
C CYS A 141 5.23 -0.55 7.63
N PHE A 142 4.66 -1.63 7.11
CA PHE A 142 3.91 -2.63 7.86
C PHE A 142 4.86 -3.61 8.56
N THR A 143 5.45 -3.14 9.66
CA THR A 143 6.49 -3.84 10.42
C THR A 143 6.06 -4.14 11.85
N CYS A 144 6.66 -5.17 12.44
CA CYS A 144 6.50 -5.49 13.85
C CYS A 144 6.96 -4.33 14.72
N THR A 145 6.16 -3.95 15.70
CA THR A 145 6.50 -2.85 16.62
C THR A 145 7.78 -3.14 17.41
N ASN A 146 8.01 -4.41 17.79
CA ASN A 146 9.15 -4.80 18.60
C ASN A 146 10.43 -5.02 17.79
N CYS A 147 10.39 -5.89 16.76
CA CYS A 147 11.59 -6.27 16.00
C CYS A 147 11.72 -5.58 14.64
N GLN A 148 10.77 -4.73 14.24
CA GLN A 148 10.73 -4.04 12.95
C GLN A 148 10.78 -4.96 11.71
N LYS A 149 10.60 -6.28 11.87
CA LYS A 149 10.45 -7.21 10.74
C LYS A 149 9.19 -6.90 9.95
N SER A 150 9.28 -6.95 8.61
CA SER A 150 8.12 -6.83 7.73
C SER A 150 7.09 -7.92 8.05
N LEU A 151 5.84 -7.50 8.25
CA LEU A 151 4.71 -8.39 8.51
C LEU A 151 3.90 -8.68 7.24
N ALA A 152 4.29 -8.08 6.10
CA ALA A 152 3.62 -8.29 4.84
C ALA A 152 3.79 -9.74 4.36
N GLY A 153 2.69 -10.50 4.34
CA GLY A 153 2.69 -11.92 3.93
C GLY A 153 3.10 -12.90 5.03
N GLU A 154 3.41 -12.40 6.23
CA GLU A 154 3.79 -13.21 7.39
C GLU A 154 2.61 -13.38 8.36
N ARG A 155 2.70 -14.37 9.25
CA ARG A 155 1.76 -14.48 10.36
C ARG A 155 2.04 -13.39 11.39
N PHE A 156 1.05 -12.54 11.62
CA PHE A 156 1.13 -11.46 12.59
C PHE A 156 -0.15 -11.38 13.41
N THR A 157 -0.07 -10.69 14.54
CA THR A 157 -1.22 -10.38 15.40
C THR A 157 -1.13 -8.94 15.88
N SER A 158 -2.27 -8.35 16.23
CA SER A 158 -2.35 -6.97 16.71
C SER A 158 -2.82 -6.92 18.15
N ARG A 159 -2.13 -6.12 18.96
CA ARG A 159 -2.47 -5.86 20.36
C ARG A 159 -2.40 -4.37 20.62
N ASP A 160 -3.42 -3.81 21.26
CA ASP A 160 -3.50 -2.37 21.56
C ASP A 160 -3.23 -1.51 20.31
N GLU A 161 -3.83 -1.92 19.18
CA GLU A 161 -3.67 -1.31 17.85
C GLU A 161 -2.27 -1.37 17.23
N LYS A 162 -1.31 -2.01 17.90
CA LYS A 162 0.06 -2.18 17.42
C LYS A 162 0.25 -3.57 16.83
N PRO A 163 0.81 -3.69 15.61
CA PRO A 163 1.07 -4.98 15.00
C PRO A 163 2.38 -5.60 15.53
N TYR A 164 2.34 -6.91 15.80
CA TYR A 164 3.45 -7.72 16.29
C TYR A 164 3.58 -9.00 15.45
N CYS A 165 4.81 -9.44 15.18
CA CYS A 165 5.03 -10.77 14.60
C CYS A 165 4.67 -11.86 15.62
N ALA A 166 4.36 -13.07 15.13
CA ALA A 166 4.01 -14.21 15.98
C ALA A 166 5.05 -14.51 17.07
N GLU A 167 6.34 -14.40 16.73
CA GLU A 167 7.46 -14.63 17.67
C GLU A 167 7.52 -13.58 18.78
N CYS A 168 7.54 -12.28 18.43
CA CYS A 168 7.57 -11.21 19.43
C CYS A 168 6.31 -11.19 20.28
N PHE A 169 5.16 -11.50 19.69
CA PHE A 169 3.92 -11.60 20.45
C PHE A 169 3.98 -12.75 21.47
N GLY A 170 4.53 -13.89 21.06
CA GLY A 170 4.77 -15.02 21.95
C GLY A 170 5.71 -14.68 23.11
N GLU A 171 6.86 -14.08 22.81
CA GLU A 171 7.86 -13.69 23.81
C GLU A 171 7.33 -12.66 24.82
N LEU A 172 6.61 -11.64 24.34
CA LEU A 172 6.19 -10.49 25.16
C LEU A 172 4.88 -10.73 25.91
N PHE A 173 3.95 -11.50 25.33
CA PHE A 173 2.58 -11.59 25.86
C PHE A 173 2.11 -13.02 26.16
N ALA A 174 2.79 -14.06 25.67
CA ALA A 174 2.36 -15.42 25.99
C ALA A 174 2.72 -15.78 27.43
N LYS A 175 1.84 -16.59 28.04
CA LYS A 175 2.12 -17.23 29.32
C LYS A 175 3.33 -18.16 29.15
N ARG A 176 4.21 -18.23 30.14
CA ARG A 176 5.36 -19.15 30.12
C ARG A 176 4.99 -20.47 30.77
N CYS A 177 5.43 -21.56 30.18
CA CYS A 177 5.27 -22.87 30.77
C CYS A 177 6.13 -22.99 32.03
N PHE A 178 5.55 -23.36 33.17
CA PHE A 178 6.27 -23.48 34.44
C PHE A 178 7.39 -24.52 34.39
N ALA A 179 7.16 -25.64 33.69
CA ALA A 179 8.16 -26.72 33.60
C ALA A 179 9.34 -26.45 32.64
N CYS A 180 9.13 -25.78 31.49
CA CYS A 180 10.19 -25.58 30.48
C CYS A 180 10.58 -24.12 30.26
N ASN A 181 9.91 -23.18 30.93
CA ASN A 181 10.07 -21.73 30.85
C ASN A 181 9.91 -21.11 29.45
N ARG A 182 9.45 -21.88 28.45
CA ARG A 182 9.17 -21.42 27.09
C ARG A 182 7.77 -20.78 27.00
N PRO A 183 7.58 -19.77 26.14
CA PRO A 183 6.28 -19.17 25.90
C PRO A 183 5.31 -20.18 25.28
N ILE A 184 4.09 -20.27 25.84
CA ILE A 184 2.99 -21.07 25.33
C ILE A 184 2.35 -20.30 24.17
N THR A 185 3.00 -20.36 23.01
CA THR A 185 2.50 -19.70 21.81
C THR A 185 1.40 -20.57 21.18
N GLY A 186 0.18 -20.05 21.05
CA GLY A 186 -0.97 -20.73 20.45
C GLY A 186 -0.87 -20.97 18.94
N ILE A 187 0.35 -21.06 18.39
CA ILE A 187 0.60 -21.34 16.98
C ILE A 187 0.15 -22.79 16.72
N GLY A 188 -1.09 -22.96 16.25
CA GLY A 188 -1.71 -24.26 15.97
C GLY A 188 -2.86 -24.67 16.89
N GLY A 189 -3.40 -23.77 17.73
CA GLY A 189 -4.54 -24.11 18.60
C GLY A 189 -4.17 -25.05 19.74
N THR A 190 -2.93 -24.98 20.22
CA THR A 190 -2.42 -25.83 21.29
C THR A 190 -3.20 -25.58 22.59
N LYS A 191 -3.90 -26.64 23.05
CA LYS A 191 -4.52 -26.65 24.37
C LYS A 191 -3.41 -26.66 25.42
N PHE A 192 -3.47 -25.73 26.37
CA PHE A 192 -2.55 -25.68 27.49
C PHE A 192 -3.30 -25.96 28.79
N ILE A 193 -2.56 -26.40 29.80
CA ILE A 193 -3.11 -26.70 31.13
C ILE A 193 -2.85 -25.48 32.01
N SER A 194 -3.87 -25.04 32.75
CA SER A 194 -3.79 -23.92 33.67
C SER A 194 -4.31 -24.36 35.04
N PHE A 195 -3.54 -24.08 36.08
CA PHE A 195 -3.88 -24.39 37.47
C PHE A 195 -3.13 -23.43 38.41
N GLU A 196 -3.84 -22.78 39.34
CA GLU A 196 -3.26 -21.82 40.32
C GLU A 196 -2.28 -20.82 39.69
N ASP A 197 -2.71 -20.11 38.64
CA ASP A 197 -1.89 -19.15 37.87
C ASP A 197 -0.63 -19.71 37.18
N ARG A 198 -0.34 -21.00 37.36
CA ARG A 198 0.69 -21.74 36.64
C ARG A 198 0.12 -22.33 35.36
N HIS A 199 0.97 -22.40 34.36
CA HIS A 199 0.59 -22.81 33.01
C HIS A 199 1.59 -23.83 32.49
N TRP A 200 1.12 -24.84 31.78
CA TRP A 200 1.97 -25.86 31.17
C TRP A 200 1.54 -26.16 29.75
N HIS A 201 2.51 -26.49 28.89
CA HIS A 201 2.19 -27.20 27.66
C HIS A 201 1.57 -28.56 28.00
N ASN A 202 0.73 -29.08 27.09
CA ASN A 202 0.19 -30.43 27.22
C ASN A 202 1.32 -31.47 27.39
N ASP A 203 2.38 -31.32 26.60
CA ASP A 203 3.58 -32.15 26.63
C ASP A 203 4.59 -31.74 27.72
N CYS A 204 4.20 -30.90 28.68
CA CYS A 204 5.06 -30.49 29.80
C CYS A 204 4.40 -30.75 31.17
N PHE A 205 3.20 -31.34 31.17
CA PHE A 205 2.43 -31.59 32.38
C PHE A 205 2.69 -33.02 32.89
N PHE A 206 3.78 -33.17 33.64
CA PHE A 206 4.26 -34.45 34.15
C PHE A 206 4.46 -34.44 35.66
N CYS A 207 4.38 -35.62 36.28
CA CYS A 207 4.73 -35.84 37.68
C CYS A 207 6.23 -35.55 37.91
N ALA A 208 6.55 -34.74 38.93
CA ALA A 208 7.94 -34.42 39.29
C ALA A 208 8.75 -35.67 39.70
N SER A 209 8.12 -36.67 40.32
CA SER A 209 8.80 -37.88 40.80
C SER A 209 9.00 -38.95 39.71
N CYS A 210 7.96 -39.24 38.91
CA CYS A 210 7.99 -40.36 37.95
C CYS A 210 7.96 -39.94 36.47
N ARG A 211 7.85 -38.63 36.18
CA ARG A 211 7.75 -38.05 34.83
C ARG A 211 6.61 -38.59 33.96
N THR A 212 5.61 -39.23 34.57
CA THR A 212 4.40 -39.69 33.86
C THR A 212 3.50 -38.50 33.53
N SER A 213 2.88 -38.51 32.34
CA SER A 213 1.93 -37.48 31.94
C SER A 213 0.72 -37.46 32.86
N LEU A 214 0.41 -36.28 33.40
CA LEU A 214 -0.72 -36.03 34.27
C LEU A 214 -1.93 -35.49 33.49
N VAL A 215 -1.82 -35.37 32.17
CA VAL A 215 -2.89 -34.86 31.31
C VAL A 215 -4.11 -35.77 31.40
N GLY A 216 -5.25 -35.22 31.82
CA GLY A 216 -6.49 -36.00 31.99
C GLY A 216 -6.48 -36.98 33.17
N ARG A 217 -5.47 -36.91 34.04
CA ARG A 217 -5.38 -37.71 35.27
C ARG A 217 -5.50 -36.80 36.49
N GLY A 218 -5.88 -37.38 37.62
CA GLY A 218 -5.78 -36.69 38.91
C GLY A 218 -4.31 -36.41 39.25
N PHE A 219 -4.05 -35.26 39.86
CA PHE A 219 -2.73 -34.87 40.36
C PHE A 219 -2.88 -34.22 41.73
N ILE A 220 -1.77 -34.15 42.46
CA ILE A 220 -1.67 -33.51 43.77
C ILE A 220 -0.54 -32.49 43.70
N THR A 221 -0.74 -31.34 44.32
CA THR A 221 0.30 -30.31 44.45
C THR A 221 1.14 -30.59 45.69
N ASP A 222 2.46 -30.58 45.51
CA ASP A 222 3.44 -30.75 46.58
C ASP A 222 4.39 -29.56 46.53
N GLN A 223 4.13 -28.55 47.35
CA GLN A 223 4.80 -27.25 47.31
C GLN A 223 4.71 -26.61 45.91
N ASP A 224 5.86 -26.43 45.24
CA ASP A 224 5.95 -25.84 43.90
C ASP A 224 5.79 -26.87 42.77
N ASP A 225 5.81 -28.17 43.10
CA ASP A 225 5.75 -29.26 42.14
C ASP A 225 4.37 -29.93 42.08
N ILE A 226 4.15 -30.67 40.99
CA ILE A 226 2.97 -31.51 40.79
C ILE A 226 3.36 -32.98 40.74
N ILE A 227 2.63 -33.82 41.46
CA ILE A 227 2.90 -35.26 41.55
C ILE A 227 1.65 -36.09 41.26
N CYS A 228 1.84 -37.32 40.80
CA CYS A 228 0.73 -38.25 40.62
C CYS A 228 0.26 -38.80 41.98
N PRO A 229 -1.00 -39.29 42.07
CA PRO A 229 -1.53 -39.87 43.30
C PRO A 229 -0.72 -41.06 43.84
N GLU A 230 -0.07 -41.82 42.96
CA GLU A 230 0.77 -42.96 43.34
C GLU A 230 2.06 -42.49 44.04
N CYS A 231 2.76 -41.51 43.46
CA CYS A 231 3.96 -40.93 44.07
C CYS A 231 3.63 -40.16 45.36
N ALA A 232 2.47 -39.51 45.43
CA ALA A 232 2.01 -38.86 46.66
C ALA A 232 1.80 -39.87 47.78
N LYS A 233 1.17 -41.02 47.50
CA LYS A 233 1.00 -42.11 48.48
C LYS A 233 2.34 -42.66 48.96
N GLN A 234 3.31 -42.84 48.06
CA GLN A 234 4.65 -43.31 48.42
C GLN A 234 5.42 -42.32 49.31
N LYS A 235 5.14 -41.02 49.21
CA LYS A 235 5.77 -39.97 50.03
C LYS A 235 5.18 -39.84 51.43
N LEU A 236 3.99 -40.40 51.65
CA LEU A 236 3.24 -40.36 52.92
C LEU A 236 3.42 -41.63 53.76
N MET A 237 4.18 -42.61 53.26
CA MET A 237 4.57 -43.84 53.97
C MET A 237 6.02 -43.72 54.45
#